data_AF-A0A7L4H073-F1
#
_entry.id   AF-A0A7L4H073-F1
#
_cell.length_a   1.000
_cell.length_b   1.000
_cell.length_c   1.000
_cell.angle_alpha   90.00
_cell.angle_beta   90.00
_cell.angle_gamma   90.00
#
_symmetry.space_group_name_H-M   'P 1'
#
loop_
_entity.id
_entity.type
_entity.pdbx_description
1 polymer ?
#
loop_
_entity_poly.entity_id
_entity_poly.type
_entity_poly.pdbx_seq_one_letter_code
_entity_poly.pdbx_strand_id
1 'polypeptide(L)'
;RLTISAECPMQLEDFPMDAHACPLKFGSYAYPNSEVIYVWTNSTTTSVVVAEDGSRLNQYHLMGQTVGTENISTSTGEYTIMTAHFHLKRKIGYFVIQTYLPCIMTVILSQVSFWLNRESVPARTVFGVTTVLTMTTLSISARNSLPKVAYATAMDWFIAVCYAFVFSALIAVAYATAMDWFIAVCYAFVFSALIEFATVNYFTKRSWAWDGKKALEAAKIKKKERELLGNKSTNTYSTGKLTPAPNMPKDSAPSVISNAASAPVKSAEEKPAESKKTYNSISKIDKMSRIIFPVLFGTFNLVYWATYLNREPVIKGANSQK
;
A
#
# COMPACT_ATOMS: atom_id res chain seq x y z
N ARG A 1 11.79 12.49 -57.24
CA ARG A 1 10.86 12.56 -56.08
C ARG A 1 10.80 11.17 -55.47
N LEU A 2 11.17 11.04 -54.20
CA LEU A 2 11.19 9.76 -53.47
C LEU A 2 10.42 9.92 -52.17
N THR A 3 9.77 8.86 -51.71
CA THR A 3 9.21 8.75 -50.36
C THR A 3 10.04 7.72 -49.63
N ILE A 4 10.70 8.12 -48.54
CA ILE A 4 11.64 7.28 -47.81
C ILE A 4 11.05 6.96 -46.44
N SER A 5 11.04 5.68 -46.09
CA SER A 5 10.80 5.22 -44.72
C SER A 5 12.14 4.76 -44.16
N ALA A 6 12.61 5.45 -43.11
CA ALA A 6 13.89 5.18 -42.47
C ALA A 6 13.68 4.83 -40.99
N GLU A 7 14.58 4.03 -40.44
CA GLU A 7 14.59 3.68 -39.02
C GLU A 7 15.24 4.80 -38.19
N CYS A 8 14.65 5.08 -37.03
CA CYS A 8 15.19 6.04 -36.07
C CYS A 8 15.26 5.36 -34.69
N PRO A 9 16.47 5.04 -34.19
CA PRO A 9 16.61 4.51 -32.83
C PRO A 9 16.29 5.62 -31.82
N MET A 10 15.25 5.42 -31.02
CA MET A 10 14.76 6.42 -30.06
C MET A 10 15.12 6.02 -28.63
N GLN A 11 15.63 6.98 -27.85
CA GLN A 11 15.92 6.81 -26.43
C GLN A 11 14.81 7.48 -25.60
N LEU A 12 13.94 6.69 -24.98
CA LEU A 12 12.71 7.16 -24.33
C LEU A 12 12.85 7.40 -22.82
N GLU A 13 14.08 7.52 -22.30
CA GLU A 13 14.34 7.72 -20.86
C GLU A 13 13.60 8.97 -20.34
N ASP A 14 13.65 10.06 -21.09
CA ASP A 14 13.02 11.35 -20.75
C ASP A 14 11.60 11.50 -21.33
N PHE A 15 10.98 10.42 -21.81
CA PHE A 15 9.63 10.47 -22.34
C PHE A 15 8.64 11.01 -21.30
N PRO A 16 7.71 11.93 -21.66
CA PRO A 16 7.42 12.53 -22.99
C PRO A 16 8.13 13.87 -23.30
N MET A 17 9.14 14.26 -22.53
CA MET A 17 9.92 15.49 -22.72
C MET A 17 11.23 15.22 -23.50
N ASP A 18 11.20 14.17 -24.30
CA ASP A 18 12.29 13.63 -25.09
C ASP A 18 12.54 14.40 -26.40
N ALA A 19 13.81 14.42 -26.81
CA ALA A 19 14.26 14.94 -28.09
C ALA A 19 15.19 13.92 -28.76
N HIS A 20 15.03 13.75 -30.08
CA HIS A 20 15.72 12.73 -30.86
C HIS A 20 16.36 13.33 -32.09
N ALA A 21 17.51 12.80 -32.49
CA ALA A 21 18.11 13.07 -33.79
C ALA A 21 17.95 11.85 -34.69
N CYS A 22 16.97 11.88 -35.60
CA CYS A 22 16.72 10.76 -36.50
C CYS A 22 17.68 10.81 -37.70
N PRO A 23 18.53 9.78 -37.88
CA PRO A 23 19.49 9.74 -38.97
C PRO A 23 18.85 9.24 -40.27
N LEU A 24 19.17 9.90 -41.37
CA LEU A 24 18.92 9.42 -42.73
C LEU A 24 20.28 9.18 -43.39
N LYS A 25 20.67 7.91 -43.50
CA LYS A 25 21.95 7.50 -44.10
C LYS A 25 21.75 7.04 -45.54
N PHE A 26 22.59 7.50 -46.44
CA PHE A 26 22.60 7.08 -47.85
C PHE A 26 24.00 7.12 -48.44
N GLY A 27 24.29 6.27 -49.42
CA GLY A 27 25.60 6.16 -50.05
C GLY A 27 25.59 5.23 -51.26
N SER A 28 26.78 4.97 -51.82
CA SER A 28 26.94 4.01 -52.92
C SER A 28 26.71 2.58 -52.42
N TYR A 29 25.97 1.78 -53.20
CA TYR A 29 25.74 0.37 -52.87
C TYR A 29 26.89 -0.54 -53.34
N ALA A 30 27.36 -0.35 -54.57
CA ALA A 30 28.33 -1.24 -55.22
C ALA A 30 29.74 -0.64 -55.31
N TYR A 31 29.84 0.65 -55.59
CA TYR A 31 31.12 1.32 -55.88
C TYR A 31 31.80 1.81 -54.61
N PRO A 32 33.05 1.41 -54.33
CA PRO A 32 33.84 1.90 -53.20
C PRO A 32 34.40 3.31 -53.46
N ASN A 33 35.05 3.87 -52.43
CA ASN A 33 35.63 5.23 -52.44
C ASN A 33 36.71 5.45 -53.50
N SER A 34 37.32 4.38 -54.01
CA SER A 34 38.26 4.48 -55.14
C SER A 34 37.58 4.82 -56.46
N GLU A 35 36.27 4.61 -56.58
CA GLU A 35 35.50 4.84 -57.80
C GLU A 35 34.52 6.01 -57.66
N VAL A 36 33.77 6.07 -56.55
CA VAL A 36 32.73 7.08 -56.32
C VAL A 36 32.81 7.63 -54.91
N ILE A 37 32.88 8.95 -54.80
CA ILE A 37 32.83 9.67 -53.51
C ILE A 37 31.68 10.67 -53.56
N TYR A 38 30.80 10.60 -52.56
CA TYR A 38 29.72 11.58 -52.38
C TYR A 38 30.21 12.78 -51.58
N VAL A 39 29.88 13.98 -52.05
CA VAL A 39 30.16 15.24 -51.36
C VAL A 39 28.90 16.09 -51.38
N TRP A 40 28.65 16.80 -50.27
CA TRP A 40 27.57 17.76 -50.20
C TRP A 40 27.83 18.92 -51.17
N THR A 41 26.86 19.25 -52.01
CA THR A 41 27.02 20.29 -53.04
C THR A 41 27.28 21.67 -52.43
N ASN A 42 26.61 21.98 -51.33
CA ASN A 42 26.77 23.24 -50.60
C ASN A 42 27.47 23.00 -49.25
N SER A 43 27.54 24.04 -48.42
CA SER A 43 27.99 23.91 -47.04
C SER A 43 27.15 22.89 -46.25
N THR A 44 27.69 22.44 -45.12
CA THR A 44 27.04 21.50 -44.21
C THR A 44 25.69 22.00 -43.67
N THR A 45 25.45 23.31 -43.65
CA THR A 45 24.21 23.89 -43.12
C THR A 45 23.14 24.13 -44.18
N THR A 46 23.52 24.23 -45.46
CA THR A 46 22.60 24.63 -46.55
C THR A 46 22.30 23.52 -47.56
N SER A 47 22.97 22.38 -47.46
CA SER A 47 22.77 21.26 -48.40
C SER A 47 21.44 20.52 -48.20
N VAL A 48 20.92 20.51 -46.97
CA VAL A 48 19.61 19.93 -46.66
C VAL A 48 18.67 21.05 -46.24
N VAL A 49 17.67 21.31 -47.07
CA VAL A 49 16.66 22.36 -46.85
C VAL A 49 15.30 21.70 -46.68
N VAL A 50 14.61 22.07 -45.62
CA VAL A 50 13.23 21.66 -45.36
C VAL A 50 12.32 22.82 -45.74
N ALA A 51 11.26 22.55 -46.50
CA ALA A 51 10.28 23.56 -46.86
C ALA A 51 9.55 24.09 -45.62
N GLU A 52 9.33 25.40 -45.54
CA GLU A 52 8.69 26.08 -44.40
C GLU A 52 7.30 25.48 -44.09
N ASP A 53 6.49 25.22 -45.11
CA ASP A 53 5.16 24.59 -45.00
C ASP A 53 5.19 23.05 -45.17
N GLY A 54 6.38 22.46 -45.27
CA GLY A 54 6.55 21.03 -45.58
C GLY A 54 6.28 20.08 -44.41
N SER A 55 6.22 20.60 -43.17
CA SER A 55 6.09 19.78 -41.97
C SER A 55 4.64 19.45 -41.65
N ARG A 56 4.25 18.19 -41.86
CA ARG A 56 2.92 17.64 -41.49
C ARG A 56 2.97 16.82 -40.19
N LEU A 57 3.92 17.14 -39.31
CA LEU A 57 4.18 16.38 -38.07
C LEU A 57 3.23 16.80 -36.94
N ASN A 58 2.35 15.87 -36.54
CA ASN A 58 1.36 16.13 -35.47
C ASN A 58 1.97 16.03 -34.07
N GLN A 59 2.80 15.00 -33.82
CA GLN A 59 3.32 14.67 -32.49
C GLN A 59 4.68 15.31 -32.16
N TYR A 60 5.42 15.78 -33.16
CA TYR A 60 6.77 16.33 -33.00
C TYR A 60 6.88 17.71 -33.62
N HIS A 61 7.85 18.49 -33.15
CA HIS A 61 8.33 19.70 -33.78
C HIS A 61 9.71 19.43 -34.39
N LEU A 62 9.89 19.82 -35.65
CA LEU A 62 11.19 19.79 -36.29
C LEU A 62 11.99 21.01 -35.81
N MET A 63 13.02 20.77 -35.01
CA MET A 63 13.87 21.82 -34.44
C MET A 63 14.95 22.28 -35.43
N GLY A 64 15.39 21.38 -36.31
CA GLY A 64 16.42 21.66 -37.32
C GLY A 64 17.02 20.38 -37.88
N GLN A 65 18.09 20.53 -38.64
CA GLN A 65 18.81 19.46 -39.31
C GLN A 65 20.32 19.67 -39.24
N THR A 66 21.07 18.59 -39.16
CA THR A 66 22.55 18.61 -39.23
C THR A 66 23.00 17.53 -40.20
N VAL A 67 24.00 17.83 -41.02
CA VAL A 67 24.56 16.85 -41.95
C VAL A 67 25.93 16.39 -41.50
N GLY A 68 26.27 15.16 -41.85
CA GLY A 68 27.56 14.55 -41.62
C GLY A 68 27.96 13.68 -42.81
N THR A 69 29.24 13.37 -42.86
CA THR A 69 29.83 12.43 -43.82
C THR A 69 30.70 11.48 -43.02
N GLU A 70 30.46 10.18 -43.18
CA GLU A 70 31.16 9.10 -42.48
C GLU A 70 31.72 8.13 -43.52
N ASN A 71 32.95 7.64 -43.34
CA ASN A 71 33.48 6.54 -44.14
C ASN A 71 33.34 5.24 -43.37
N ILE A 72 32.72 4.23 -43.98
CA ILE A 72 32.51 2.92 -43.38
C ILE A 72 33.31 1.89 -44.16
N SER A 73 34.16 1.13 -43.46
CA SER A 73 34.86 -0.01 -44.02
C SER A 73 34.00 -1.27 -43.94
N THR A 74 33.81 -1.93 -45.07
CA THR A 74 33.08 -3.20 -45.21
C THR A 74 34.02 -4.23 -45.83
N SER A 75 33.65 -5.52 -45.79
CA SER A 75 34.43 -6.60 -46.40
C SER A 75 34.72 -6.41 -47.90
N THR A 76 33.90 -5.63 -48.61
CA THR A 76 34.04 -5.34 -50.05
C THR A 76 34.87 -4.09 -50.36
N GLY A 77 35.20 -3.27 -49.35
CA GLY A 77 35.93 -2.01 -49.52
C GLY A 77 35.47 -0.90 -48.57
N GLU A 78 36.02 0.30 -48.75
CA GLU A 78 35.58 1.50 -48.03
C GLU A 78 34.50 2.26 -48.81
N TYR A 79 33.45 2.69 -48.11
CA TYR A 79 32.31 3.41 -48.69
C TYR A 79 32.04 4.71 -47.95
N THR A 80 31.79 5.78 -48.68
CA THR A 80 31.36 7.08 -48.14
C THR A 80 29.85 7.06 -47.95
N ILE A 81 29.43 7.28 -46.70
CA ILE A 81 28.03 7.40 -46.28
C ILE A 81 27.74 8.84 -45.89
N MET A 82 26.71 9.39 -46.51
CA MET A 82 26.16 10.69 -46.20
C MET A 82 25.05 10.52 -45.18
N THR A 83 25.10 11.28 -44.10
CA THR A 83 24.10 11.21 -43.02
C THR A 83 23.45 12.56 -42.82
N ALA A 84 22.12 12.61 -42.82
CA ALA A 84 21.34 13.78 -42.41
C ALA A 84 20.57 13.47 -41.12
N HIS A 85 20.85 14.19 -40.04
CA HIS A 85 20.13 14.08 -38.78
C HIS A 85 19.02 15.12 -38.72
N PHE A 86 17.80 14.66 -38.47
CA PHE A 86 16.63 15.52 -38.22
C PHE A 86 16.35 15.58 -36.73
N HIS A 87 16.42 16.78 -36.16
CA HIS A 87 16.21 17.03 -34.74
C HIS A 87 14.72 17.19 -34.47
N LEU A 88 14.13 16.21 -33.79
CA LEU A 88 12.71 16.14 -33.49
C LEU A 88 12.49 16.26 -31.98
N LYS A 89 11.66 17.23 -31.56
CA LYS A 89 11.24 17.39 -30.17
C LYS A 89 9.76 17.02 -30.01
N ARG A 90 9.41 16.20 -29.03
CA ARG A 90 8.02 15.78 -28.82
C ARG A 90 7.16 16.92 -28.27
N LYS A 91 5.90 17.01 -28.72
CA LYS A 91 4.90 17.91 -28.15
C LYS A 91 4.29 17.29 -26.89
N ILE A 92 4.44 17.98 -25.76
CA ILE A 92 4.02 17.51 -24.43
C ILE A 92 2.51 17.60 -24.16
N GLY A 93 1.79 18.48 -24.86
CA GLY A 93 0.40 18.85 -24.52
C GLY A 93 -0.60 17.69 -24.43
N TYR A 94 -0.48 16.70 -25.32
CA TYR A 94 -1.35 15.51 -25.29
C TYR A 94 -1.22 14.72 -23.98
N PHE A 95 0.01 14.45 -23.56
CA PHE A 95 0.30 13.67 -22.35
C PHE A 95 -0.08 14.44 -21.08
N VAL A 96 0.01 15.77 -21.11
CA VAL A 96 -0.46 16.62 -20.00
C VAL A 96 -1.95 16.43 -19.77
N ILE A 97 -2.75 16.51 -20.83
CA ILE A 97 -4.21 16.44 -20.74
C ILE A 97 -4.69 15.01 -20.45
N GLN A 98 -4.07 13.99 -21.07
CA GLN A 98 -4.54 12.61 -20.93
C GLN A 98 -3.97 11.84 -19.75
N THR A 99 -2.75 12.15 -19.31
CA THR A 99 -2.06 11.38 -18.25
C THR A 99 -1.83 12.21 -17.01
N TYR A 100 -1.08 13.32 -17.12
CA TYR A 100 -0.68 14.10 -15.93
C TYR A 100 -1.87 14.74 -15.21
N LEU A 101 -2.79 15.38 -15.94
CA LEU A 101 -3.95 16.04 -15.33
C LEU A 101 -4.87 15.02 -14.62
N PRO A 102 -5.26 13.88 -15.22
CA PRO A 102 -5.99 12.84 -14.52
C PRO A 102 -5.25 12.29 -13.29
N CYS A 103 -3.94 12.07 -13.37
CA CYS A 103 -3.14 11.62 -12.23
C CYS A 103 -3.09 12.65 -11.08
N ILE A 104 -2.97 13.94 -11.39
CA ILE A 104 -3.01 15.01 -10.39
C ILE A 104 -4.39 15.05 -9.74
N MET A 105 -5.46 14.96 -10.54
CA MET A 105 -6.83 14.93 -10.03
C MET A 105 -7.10 13.71 -9.14
N THR A 106 -6.61 12.51 -9.51
CA THR A 106 -6.80 11.31 -8.67
C THR A 106 -6.05 11.41 -7.35
N VAL A 107 -4.85 11.98 -7.32
CA VAL A 107 -4.12 12.23 -6.08
C VAL A 107 -4.88 13.23 -5.21
N ILE A 108 -5.39 14.33 -5.76
CA ILE A 108 -6.19 15.31 -5.01
C ILE A 108 -7.45 14.64 -4.45
N LEU A 109 -8.17 13.84 -5.25
CA LEU A 109 -9.35 13.10 -4.81
C LEU A 109 -9.03 12.13 -3.66
N SER A 110 -7.87 11.47 -3.69
CA SER A 110 -7.45 10.61 -2.58
C SER A 110 -7.28 11.39 -1.27
N GLN A 111 -6.83 12.65 -1.33
CA GLN A 111 -6.63 13.52 -0.17
C GLN A 111 -7.94 14.12 0.36
N VAL A 112 -8.96 14.27 -0.48
CA VAL A 112 -10.31 14.68 -0.05
C VAL A 112 -10.89 13.69 0.98
N SER A 113 -10.48 12.42 0.96
CA SER A 113 -10.90 11.43 1.97
C SER A 113 -10.53 11.79 3.41
N PHE A 114 -9.52 12.65 3.64
CA PHE A 114 -9.15 13.15 4.97
C PHE A 114 -10.08 14.26 5.49
N TRP A 115 -10.87 14.87 4.61
CA TRP A 115 -11.87 15.86 4.96
C TRP A 115 -13.20 15.24 5.35
N LEU A 116 -13.42 13.97 4.97
CA LEU A 116 -14.63 13.25 5.28
C LEU A 116 -14.73 12.93 6.78
N ASN A 117 -15.96 12.92 7.30
CA ASN A 117 -16.21 12.59 8.69
C ASN A 117 -15.70 11.18 9.01
N ARG A 118 -15.03 11.07 10.16
CA ARG A 118 -14.44 9.81 10.64
C ARG A 118 -15.48 8.71 10.89
N GLU A 119 -16.74 9.08 11.09
CA GLU A 119 -17.84 8.14 11.36
C GLU A 119 -18.30 7.38 10.10
N SER A 120 -18.08 7.96 8.91
CA SER A 120 -18.39 7.29 7.63
C SER A 120 -17.19 6.49 7.11
N VAL A 121 -16.74 5.52 7.89
CA VAL A 121 -15.66 4.57 7.53
C VAL A 121 -15.87 3.94 6.14
N PRO A 122 -17.07 3.43 5.78
CA PRO A 122 -17.29 2.79 4.48
C PRO A 122 -17.00 3.72 3.30
N ALA A 123 -17.39 5.00 3.42
CA ALA A 123 -17.16 5.97 2.36
C ALA A 123 -15.67 6.23 2.14
N ARG A 124 -14.88 6.41 3.21
CA ARG A 124 -13.43 6.64 3.12
C ARG A 124 -12.71 5.46 2.44
N THR A 125 -13.07 4.24 2.80
CA THR A 125 -12.50 3.02 2.19
C THR A 125 -12.82 2.93 0.71
N VAL A 126 -14.06 3.21 0.31
CA VAL A 126 -14.46 3.21 -1.12
C VAL A 126 -13.67 4.26 -1.90
N PHE A 127 -13.56 5.49 -1.41
CA PHE A 127 -12.74 6.53 -2.06
C PHE A 127 -11.27 6.10 -2.22
N GLY A 128 -10.67 5.50 -1.20
CA GLY A 128 -9.29 5.00 -1.25
C GLY A 128 -9.12 3.87 -2.27
N VAL A 129 -10.00 2.87 -2.28
CA VAL A 129 -9.91 1.75 -3.22
C VAL A 129 -10.16 2.21 -4.65
N THR A 130 -11.17 3.06 -4.88
CA THR A 130 -11.48 3.59 -6.22
C THR A 130 -10.32 4.40 -6.76
N THR A 131 -9.66 5.24 -5.95
CA THR A 131 -8.52 6.05 -6.42
C THR A 131 -7.31 5.19 -6.80
N VAL A 132 -7.02 4.10 -6.06
CA VAL A 132 -5.98 3.12 -6.44
C VAL A 132 -6.33 2.42 -7.75
N LEU A 133 -7.58 1.98 -7.91
CA LEU A 133 -8.05 1.34 -9.13
C LEU A 133 -7.94 2.29 -10.34
N THR A 134 -8.44 3.52 -10.20
CA THR A 134 -8.33 4.53 -11.27
C THR A 134 -6.87 4.82 -11.62
N MET A 135 -5.99 4.92 -10.63
CA MET A 135 -4.56 5.12 -10.86
C MET A 135 -3.94 3.95 -11.64
N THR A 136 -4.34 2.73 -11.33
CA THR A 136 -3.91 1.51 -12.04
C THR A 136 -4.38 1.53 -13.49
N THR A 137 -5.64 1.88 -13.74
CA THR A 137 -6.19 1.99 -15.09
C THR A 137 -5.48 3.07 -15.92
N LEU A 138 -5.22 4.25 -15.35
CA LEU A 138 -4.48 5.32 -16.02
C LEU A 138 -3.04 4.91 -16.36
N SER A 139 -2.35 4.22 -15.44
CA SER A 139 -1.00 3.71 -15.69
C SER A 139 -0.95 2.70 -16.84
N ILE A 140 -1.90 1.77 -16.91
CA ILE A 140 -1.98 0.79 -18.00
C ILE A 140 -2.27 1.50 -19.34
N SER A 141 -3.20 2.44 -19.35
CA SER A 141 -3.53 3.23 -20.55
C SER A 141 -2.33 4.03 -21.07
N ALA A 142 -1.56 4.65 -20.16
CA ALA A 142 -0.36 5.39 -20.51
C ALA A 142 0.70 4.48 -21.17
N ARG A 143 0.93 3.29 -20.60
CA ARG A 143 1.92 2.32 -21.13
C ARG A 143 1.51 1.67 -22.45
N ASN A 144 0.21 1.50 -22.69
CA ASN A 144 -0.28 0.97 -23.97
C ASN A 144 -0.03 1.93 -25.15
N SER A 145 0.15 3.22 -24.86
CA SER A 145 0.47 4.23 -25.88
C SER A 145 1.96 4.26 -26.26
N LEU A 146 2.79 3.48 -25.58
CA LEU A 146 4.25 3.45 -25.72
C LEU A 146 4.74 2.09 -26.22
N PRO A 147 5.81 2.07 -27.04
CA PRO A 147 6.51 0.83 -27.32
C PRO A 147 7.12 0.26 -26.02
N LYS A 148 7.20 -1.07 -25.93
CA LYS A 148 7.76 -1.74 -24.75
C LYS A 148 9.27 -1.51 -24.68
N VAL A 149 9.70 -0.77 -23.66
CA VAL A 149 11.11 -0.55 -23.33
C VAL A 149 11.44 -1.20 -21.98
N ALA A 150 12.70 -1.61 -21.79
CA ALA A 150 13.14 -2.30 -20.57
C ALA A 150 13.46 -1.35 -19.39
N TYR A 151 13.65 -0.05 -19.66
CA TYR A 151 13.94 0.97 -18.65
C TYR A 151 12.69 1.77 -18.29
N ALA A 152 12.72 2.41 -17.11
CA ALA A 152 11.65 3.28 -16.65
C ALA A 152 11.72 4.66 -17.33
N THR A 153 10.59 5.15 -17.82
CA THR A 153 10.47 6.49 -18.41
C THR A 153 10.27 7.56 -17.32
N ALA A 154 10.55 8.83 -17.62
CA ALA A 154 10.24 9.97 -16.73
C ALA A 154 8.76 10.03 -16.32
N MET A 155 7.86 9.65 -17.23
CA MET A 155 6.43 9.51 -16.95
C MET A 155 6.14 8.36 -15.98
N ASP A 156 6.81 7.19 -16.12
CA ASP A 156 6.64 6.08 -15.18
C ASP A 156 7.04 6.47 -13.76
N TRP A 157 8.11 7.25 -13.59
CA TRP A 157 8.50 7.79 -12.28
C TRP A 157 7.42 8.71 -11.70
N PHE A 158 6.82 9.57 -12.51
CA PHE A 158 5.71 10.43 -12.07
C PHE A 158 4.51 9.60 -11.60
N ILE A 159 4.11 8.61 -12.40
CA ILE A 159 3.02 7.68 -12.10
C ILE A 159 3.32 6.89 -10.83
N ALA A 160 4.55 6.40 -10.65
CA ALA A 160 4.96 5.65 -9.46
C ALA A 160 4.85 6.49 -8.17
N VAL A 161 5.28 7.76 -8.22
CA VAL A 161 5.16 8.67 -7.07
C VAL A 161 3.69 8.99 -6.78
N CYS A 162 2.88 9.26 -7.80
CA CYS A 162 1.43 9.44 -7.63
C CYS A 162 0.78 8.19 -7.00
N TYR A 163 1.19 7.00 -7.44
CA TYR A 163 0.72 5.73 -6.86
C TYR A 163 1.11 5.61 -5.39
N ALA A 164 2.34 5.97 -5.01
CA ALA A 164 2.79 5.98 -3.63
C ALA A 164 1.96 6.95 -2.76
N PHE A 165 1.63 8.14 -3.27
CA PHE A 165 0.75 9.09 -2.57
C PHE A 165 -0.66 8.54 -2.36
N VAL A 166 -1.30 8.00 -3.41
CA VAL A 166 -2.64 7.40 -3.30
C VAL A 166 -2.63 6.20 -2.34
N PHE A 167 -1.63 5.34 -2.43
CA PHE A 167 -1.48 4.18 -1.55
C PHE A 167 -1.23 4.58 -0.10
N SER A 168 -0.42 5.61 0.14
CA SER A 168 -0.19 6.14 1.49
C SER A 168 -1.46 6.73 2.11
N ALA A 169 -2.33 7.35 1.30
CA ALA A 169 -3.63 7.84 1.76
C ALA A 169 -4.57 6.67 2.13
N LEU A 170 -4.61 5.61 1.31
CA LEU A 170 -5.34 4.38 1.62
C LEU A 170 -4.84 3.74 2.91
N ILE A 171 -3.52 3.63 3.09
CA ILE A 171 -2.91 3.10 4.31
C ILE A 171 -3.30 3.93 5.53
N ALA A 172 -3.25 5.26 5.44
CA ALA A 172 -3.63 6.13 6.55
C ALA A 172 -5.10 5.93 6.97
N VAL A 173 -6.00 5.74 6.00
CA VAL A 173 -7.41 5.40 6.27
C VAL A 173 -7.53 3.99 6.85
N ALA A 174 -6.81 3.01 6.30
CA ALA A 174 -6.86 1.63 6.76
C ALA A 174 -6.32 1.47 8.19
N TYR A 175 -5.27 2.19 8.58
CA TYR A 175 -4.79 2.18 9.97
C TYR A 175 -5.83 2.72 10.95
N ALA A 176 -6.61 3.74 10.57
CA ALA A 176 -7.66 4.27 11.42
C ALA A 176 -8.79 3.25 11.63
N THR A 177 -9.11 2.44 10.62
CA THR A 177 -10.25 1.49 10.64
C THR A 177 -9.87 0.10 11.13
N ALA A 178 -8.65 -0.37 10.85
CA ALA A 178 -8.15 -1.66 11.30
C ALA A 178 -8.01 -1.72 12.82
N MET A 179 -7.72 -0.59 13.47
CA MET A 179 -7.72 -0.48 14.93
C MET A 179 -9.12 -0.77 15.49
N ASP A 180 -10.19 -0.29 14.84
CA ASP A 180 -11.56 -0.52 15.29
C ASP A 180 -11.98 -2.00 15.16
N TRP A 181 -11.61 -2.66 14.05
CA TRP A 181 -11.91 -4.08 13.84
C TRP A 181 -11.10 -5.00 14.74
N PHE A 182 -9.81 -4.71 14.92
CA PHE A 182 -8.96 -5.44 15.85
C PHE A 182 -9.51 -5.34 17.28
N ILE A 183 -9.91 -4.13 17.70
CA ILE A 183 -10.57 -3.89 18.99
C ILE A 183 -11.89 -4.66 19.10
N ALA A 184 -12.73 -4.67 18.05
CA ALA A 184 -14.00 -5.41 18.05
C ALA A 184 -13.79 -6.93 18.18
N VAL A 185 -12.79 -7.49 17.48
CA VAL A 185 -12.43 -8.92 17.59
C VAL A 185 -11.91 -9.22 19.00
N CYS A 186 -11.04 -8.38 19.56
CA CYS A 186 -10.58 -8.52 20.94
C CYS A 186 -11.74 -8.45 21.95
N TYR A 187 -12.70 -7.54 21.77
CA TYR A 187 -13.89 -7.45 22.63
C TYR A 187 -14.77 -8.69 22.54
N ALA A 188 -15.02 -9.22 21.34
CA ALA A 188 -15.79 -10.45 21.16
C ALA A 188 -15.11 -11.64 21.85
N PHE A 189 -13.79 -11.72 21.77
CA PHE A 189 -13.00 -12.76 22.44
C PHE A 189 -13.07 -12.65 23.97
N VAL A 190 -12.86 -11.45 24.52
CA VAL A 190 -12.97 -11.20 25.97
C VAL A 190 -14.39 -11.51 26.46
N PHE A 191 -15.41 -11.08 25.72
CA PHE A 191 -16.81 -11.35 26.06
C PHE A 191 -17.13 -12.85 26.05
N SER A 192 -16.59 -13.59 25.08
CA SER A 192 -16.74 -15.06 25.02
C SER A 192 -16.11 -15.74 26.24
N ALA A 193 -14.90 -15.32 26.64
CA ALA A 193 -14.25 -15.85 27.84
C ALA A 193 -15.02 -15.53 29.13
N LEU A 194 -15.63 -14.34 29.22
CA LEU A 194 -16.48 -13.97 30.37
C LEU A 194 -17.76 -14.80 30.42
N ILE A 195 -18.40 -15.07 29.28
CA ILE A 195 -19.57 -15.97 29.21
C ILE A 195 -19.18 -17.38 29.63
N GLU A 196 -18.05 -17.89 29.18
CA GLU A 196 -17.55 -19.21 29.55
C GLU A 196 -17.32 -19.30 31.06
N PHE A 197 -16.65 -18.31 31.65
CA PHE A 197 -16.43 -18.24 33.10
C PHE A 197 -17.74 -18.12 33.90
N ALA A 198 -18.70 -17.32 33.42
CA ALA A 198 -20.02 -17.17 34.05
C ALA A 198 -20.82 -18.48 33.97
N THR A 199 -20.74 -19.18 32.84
CA THR A 199 -21.43 -20.45 32.60
C THR A 199 -20.87 -21.55 33.49
N VAL A 200 -19.54 -21.70 33.55
CA VAL A 200 -18.87 -22.66 34.46
C VAL A 200 -19.24 -22.37 35.91
N ASN A 201 -19.15 -21.12 36.36
CA ASN A 201 -19.54 -20.76 37.72
C ASN A 201 -21.02 -21.01 38.01
N TYR A 202 -21.92 -20.74 37.04
CA TYR A 202 -23.34 -21.04 37.19
C TYR A 202 -23.60 -22.53 37.35
N PHE A 203 -22.98 -23.37 36.52
CA PHE A 203 -23.13 -24.82 36.60
C PHE A 203 -22.48 -25.41 37.85
N THR A 204 -21.29 -24.95 38.25
CA THR A 204 -20.66 -25.37 39.51
C THR A 204 -21.55 -25.01 40.69
N LYS A 205 -22.03 -23.75 40.79
CA LYS A 205 -22.88 -23.32 41.91
C LYS A 205 -24.22 -24.07 41.94
N ARG A 206 -24.80 -24.39 40.79
CA ARG A 206 -26.03 -25.19 40.68
C ARG A 206 -25.77 -26.67 41.00
N SER A 207 -24.68 -27.25 40.54
CA SER A 207 -24.30 -28.64 40.83
C SER A 207 -24.07 -28.87 42.32
N TRP A 208 -23.40 -27.93 43.00
CA TRP A 208 -23.21 -28.01 44.47
C TRP A 208 -24.54 -27.94 45.23
N ALA A 209 -25.53 -27.21 44.71
CA ALA A 209 -26.87 -27.17 45.28
C ALA A 209 -27.64 -28.50 45.12
N TRP A 210 -27.43 -29.23 44.01
CA TRP A 210 -28.02 -30.56 43.81
C TRP A 210 -27.35 -31.63 44.67
N ASP A 211 -26.02 -31.58 44.82
CA ASP A 211 -25.28 -32.52 45.67
C ASP A 211 -25.59 -32.34 47.16
N GLY A 212 -25.73 -31.09 47.62
CA GLY A 212 -26.17 -30.81 48.99
C GLY A 212 -27.57 -31.37 49.30
N LYS A 213 -28.49 -31.30 48.33
CA LYS A 213 -29.85 -31.86 48.48
C LYS A 213 -29.84 -33.39 48.53
N LYS A 214 -29.05 -34.04 47.66
CA LYS A 214 -28.88 -35.52 47.68
C LYS A 214 -28.22 -36.01 48.97
N ALA A 215 -27.21 -35.30 49.47
CA ALA A 215 -26.57 -35.64 50.74
C ALA A 215 -27.55 -35.55 51.93
N LEU A 216 -28.42 -34.53 51.95
CA LEU A 216 -29.47 -34.38 52.96
C LEU A 216 -30.51 -35.50 52.88
N GLU A 217 -30.93 -35.88 51.67
CA GLU A 217 -31.87 -36.99 51.46
C GLU A 217 -31.27 -38.33 51.87
N ALA A 218 -30.01 -38.61 51.53
CA ALA A 218 -29.29 -39.80 51.97
C ALA A 218 -29.12 -39.85 53.51
N ALA A 219 -28.87 -38.71 54.15
CA ALA A 219 -28.80 -38.63 55.62
C ALA A 219 -30.15 -38.91 56.29
N LYS A 220 -31.27 -38.46 55.70
CA LYS A 220 -32.62 -38.79 56.17
C LYS A 220 -32.94 -40.27 56.05
N ILE A 221 -32.57 -40.91 54.93
CA ILE A 221 -32.75 -42.37 54.74
C ILE A 221 -31.95 -43.14 55.78
N LYS A 222 -30.68 -42.77 56.00
CA LYS A 222 -29.80 -43.43 56.99
C LYS A 222 -30.27 -43.23 58.43
N LYS A 223 -30.96 -42.13 58.72
CA LYS A 223 -31.63 -41.91 60.02
C LYS A 223 -32.85 -42.83 60.16
N LYS A 224 -33.65 -42.97 59.11
CA LYS A 224 -34.82 -43.86 59.08
C LYS A 224 -34.44 -45.33 59.21
N GLU A 225 -33.34 -45.77 58.60
CA GLU A 225 -32.76 -47.09 58.81
C GLU A 225 -32.28 -47.30 60.25
N ARG A 226 -31.63 -46.30 60.87
CA ARG A 226 -31.21 -46.38 62.26
C ARG A 226 -32.38 -46.46 63.24
N GLU A 227 -33.49 -45.79 62.95
CA GLU A 227 -34.73 -45.91 63.75
C GLU A 227 -35.40 -47.27 63.55
N LEU A 228 -35.32 -47.88 62.36
CA LEU A 228 -35.85 -49.22 62.07
C LEU A 228 -35.00 -50.35 62.70
N LEU A 229 -33.67 -50.16 62.80
CA LEU A 229 -32.73 -51.10 63.44
C LEU A 229 -32.65 -50.95 64.97
N GLY A 230 -33.34 -49.98 65.56
CA GLY A 230 -33.30 -49.67 67.00
C GLY A 230 -34.21 -50.53 67.89
N ASN A 231 -34.99 -51.47 67.33
CA ASN A 231 -35.92 -52.28 68.10
C ASN A 231 -35.47 -53.74 68.24
N LYS A 232 -34.30 -53.98 68.89
CA LYS A 232 -33.96 -55.30 69.47
C LYS A 232 -32.96 -55.18 70.63
N SER A 233 -33.53 -55.32 71.85
CA SER A 233 -33.00 -55.81 73.14
C SER A 233 -31.75 -55.22 73.81
N THR A 234 -32.01 -54.48 74.91
CA THR A 234 -31.64 -54.73 76.32
C THR A 234 -30.22 -55.21 76.72
N ASN A 235 -29.57 -54.35 77.53
CA ASN A 235 -28.60 -54.53 78.63
C ASN A 235 -27.30 -55.33 78.42
N THR A 236 -26.16 -54.77 78.90
CA THR A 236 -25.38 -55.20 80.10
C THR A 236 -23.93 -54.62 80.10
N TYR A 237 -23.58 -54.03 81.24
CA TYR A 237 -22.29 -53.64 81.87
C TYR A 237 -20.87 -53.83 81.24
N SER A 238 -20.13 -52.70 81.23
CA SER A 238 -18.89 -52.39 82.00
C SER A 238 -17.48 -52.95 81.63
N THR A 239 -16.53 -51.99 81.65
CA THR A 239 -15.14 -52.03 82.19
C THR A 239 -13.99 -52.68 81.40
N GLY A 240 -12.89 -51.92 81.18
CA GLY A 240 -11.54 -52.47 81.04
C GLY A 240 -10.51 -51.69 80.20
N LYS A 241 -9.61 -50.95 80.88
CA LYS A 241 -8.22 -50.48 80.55
C LYS A 241 -7.39 -51.47 79.68
N LEU A 242 -6.28 -51.20 78.95
CA LEU A 242 -5.12 -50.26 78.96
C LEU A 242 -4.34 -50.35 77.59
N THR A 243 -3.77 -49.23 77.10
CA THR A 243 -2.54 -48.89 76.28
C THR A 243 -1.62 -49.96 75.61
N PRO A 244 -0.65 -49.66 74.65
CA PRO A 244 -0.12 -48.37 74.11
C PRO A 244 0.11 -48.28 72.55
N ALA A 245 0.67 -47.14 72.10
CA ALA A 245 0.99 -46.59 70.74
C ALA A 245 1.98 -47.42 69.86
N PRO A 246 2.33 -47.09 68.56
CA PRO A 246 2.92 -45.79 68.13
C PRO A 246 2.67 -45.27 66.68
N ASN A 247 3.06 -44.00 66.49
CA ASN A 247 3.60 -43.31 65.28
C ASN A 247 2.71 -42.55 64.24
N MET A 248 3.15 -41.29 64.03
CA MET A 248 2.78 -40.15 63.16
C MET A 248 2.99 -40.38 61.63
N PRO A 249 2.68 -39.42 60.68
CA PRO A 249 2.44 -37.96 60.85
C PRO A 249 1.30 -37.25 60.03
N LYS A 250 1.00 -36.03 60.52
CA LYS A 250 0.70 -34.74 59.84
C LYS A 250 -0.72 -34.38 59.32
N ASP A 251 -1.43 -33.63 60.17
CA ASP A 251 -1.96 -32.24 60.03
C ASP A 251 -2.14 -31.66 58.61
N SER A 252 -3.25 -30.99 58.27
CA SER A 252 -3.82 -29.84 59.00
C SER A 252 -5.22 -29.48 58.46
N ALA A 253 -6.11 -29.06 59.36
CA ALA A 253 -7.51 -28.72 59.12
C ALA A 253 -7.74 -27.26 58.65
N PRO A 254 -8.89 -26.95 58.01
CA PRO A 254 -9.34 -25.58 57.79
C PRO A 254 -10.26 -25.06 58.91
N SER A 255 -10.21 -23.76 59.21
CA SER A 255 -11.15 -23.03 60.08
C SER A 255 -11.69 -21.78 59.36
N VAL A 256 -12.98 -21.76 59.00
CA VAL A 256 -14.20 -21.20 59.65
C VAL A 256 -14.43 -19.68 59.40
N ILE A 257 -15.69 -19.38 59.06
CA ILE A 257 -16.57 -18.26 59.49
C ILE A 257 -17.11 -17.39 58.33
N SER A 258 -18.40 -17.57 58.07
CA SER A 258 -19.33 -16.66 57.40
C SER A 258 -19.72 -15.49 58.32
N ASN A 259 -19.98 -14.30 57.77
CA ASN A 259 -20.99 -13.39 58.30
C ASN A 259 -21.51 -12.42 57.22
N ALA A 260 -22.84 -12.28 57.16
CA ALA A 260 -23.55 -11.28 56.39
C ALA A 260 -24.07 -10.18 57.34
N ALA A 261 -23.93 -8.91 56.96
CA ALA A 261 -24.74 -7.81 57.50
C ALA A 261 -24.80 -6.63 56.51
N SER A 262 -26.03 -6.33 56.08
CA SER A 262 -26.63 -5.02 55.71
C SER A 262 -25.83 -3.96 54.92
N ALA A 263 -26.40 -3.57 53.77
CA ALA A 263 -26.10 -2.35 53.02
C ALA A 263 -26.33 -1.06 53.83
N PRO A 264 -25.75 0.08 53.40
CA PRO A 264 -26.55 1.01 52.62
C PRO A 264 -25.85 1.58 51.37
N VAL A 265 -26.70 2.03 50.44
CA VAL A 265 -26.42 2.66 49.15
C VAL A 265 -25.65 3.97 49.28
N LYS A 266 -24.59 4.16 48.47
CA LYS A 266 -24.23 5.46 47.89
C LYS A 266 -23.44 5.29 46.59
N SER A 267 -23.95 5.95 45.57
CA SER A 267 -23.44 6.12 44.22
C SER A 267 -22.10 6.87 44.19
N ALA A 268 -21.13 6.34 43.45
CA ALA A 268 -20.05 7.11 42.86
C ALA A 268 -19.56 6.38 41.61
N GLU A 269 -19.85 6.98 40.48
CA GLU A 269 -19.40 6.62 39.15
C GLU A 269 -17.89 6.87 39.04
N GLU A 270 -17.11 5.86 38.68
CA GLU A 270 -15.74 6.06 38.23
C GLU A 270 -15.54 5.33 36.89
N LYS A 271 -15.57 6.13 35.82
CA LYS A 271 -15.30 5.70 34.43
C LYS A 271 -13.83 5.29 34.28
N PRO A 272 -13.50 4.24 33.51
CA PRO A 272 -12.12 3.99 33.12
C PRO A 272 -11.67 5.06 32.10
N ALA A 273 -10.64 5.81 32.48
CA ALA A 273 -10.10 6.95 31.73
C ALA A 273 -9.12 6.56 30.60
N GLU A 274 -9.34 5.45 29.89
CA GLU A 274 -8.36 4.93 28.92
C GLU A 274 -8.74 5.10 27.43
N SER A 275 -9.94 5.59 27.10
CA SER A 275 -10.33 5.81 25.68
C SER A 275 -9.89 7.16 25.09
N LYS A 276 -9.43 8.12 25.91
CA LYS A 276 -9.14 9.50 25.46
C LYS A 276 -7.79 9.68 24.77
N LYS A 277 -6.78 8.84 25.01
CA LYS A 277 -5.44 9.01 24.41
C LYS A 277 -5.36 8.50 22.96
N THR A 278 -5.91 7.33 22.67
CA THR A 278 -5.94 6.76 21.30
C THR A 278 -6.82 7.59 20.36
N TYR A 279 -7.99 8.02 20.83
CA TYR A 279 -8.91 8.88 20.09
C TYR A 279 -8.29 10.22 19.68
N ASN A 280 -7.51 10.85 20.57
CA ASN A 280 -6.83 12.11 20.28
C ASN A 280 -5.69 11.96 19.26
N SER A 281 -4.98 10.82 19.24
CA SER A 281 -3.87 10.60 18.31
C SER A 281 -4.34 10.43 16.87
N ILE A 282 -5.44 9.72 16.63
CA ILE A 282 -6.00 9.52 15.28
C ILE A 282 -6.53 10.86 14.72
N SER A 283 -7.17 11.69 15.55
CA SER A 283 -7.62 13.03 15.15
C SER A 283 -6.46 13.98 14.81
N LYS A 284 -5.32 13.84 15.49
CA LYS A 284 -4.10 14.58 15.16
C LYS A 284 -3.49 14.12 13.83
N ILE A 285 -3.50 12.81 13.55
CA ILE A 285 -3.07 12.25 12.25
C ILE A 285 -3.88 12.86 11.11
N ASP A 286 -5.22 12.86 11.19
CA ASP A 286 -6.07 13.39 10.12
C ASP A 286 -5.83 14.89 9.91
N LYS A 287 -5.54 15.66 10.97
CA LYS A 287 -5.19 17.09 10.87
C LYS A 287 -3.82 17.33 10.22
N MET A 288 -2.80 16.54 10.57
CA MET A 288 -1.47 16.67 9.96
C MET A 288 -1.48 16.23 8.50
N SER A 289 -2.18 15.14 8.18
CA SER A 289 -2.33 14.62 6.82
C SER A 289 -2.90 15.65 5.85
N ARG A 290 -3.87 16.49 6.30
CA ARG A 290 -4.47 17.55 5.46
C ARG A 290 -3.49 18.61 4.98
N ILE A 291 -2.35 18.79 5.65
CA ILE A 291 -1.35 19.79 5.30
C ILE A 291 -0.14 19.12 4.64
N ILE A 292 0.35 18.02 5.24
CA ILE A 292 1.57 17.35 4.78
C ILE A 292 1.39 16.76 3.38
N PHE A 293 0.28 16.08 3.10
CA PHE A 293 0.08 15.43 1.80
C PHE A 293 0.02 16.42 0.63
N PRO A 294 -0.79 17.51 0.67
CA PRO A 294 -0.78 18.51 -0.39
C PRO A 294 0.56 19.22 -0.56
N VAL A 295 1.24 19.57 0.55
CA VAL A 295 2.54 20.27 0.49
C VAL A 295 3.62 19.39 -0.12
N LEU A 296 3.71 18.12 0.28
CA LEU A 296 4.65 17.18 -0.30
C LEU A 296 4.38 16.94 -1.78
N PHE A 297 3.10 16.78 -2.17
CA PHE A 297 2.74 16.59 -3.58
C PHE A 297 3.01 17.84 -4.42
N GLY A 298 2.74 19.04 -3.90
CA GLY A 298 3.06 20.31 -4.57
C GLY A 298 4.57 20.48 -4.76
N THR A 299 5.35 20.18 -3.73
CA THR A 299 6.82 20.23 -3.80
C THR A 299 7.36 19.23 -4.83
N PHE A 300 6.83 18.01 -4.82
CA PHE A 300 7.17 16.99 -5.82
C PHE A 300 6.88 17.46 -7.25
N ASN A 301 5.69 18.01 -7.51
CA ASN A 301 5.35 18.53 -8.84
C ASN A 301 6.30 19.65 -9.26
N LEU A 302 6.59 20.60 -8.36
CA LEU A 302 7.51 21.69 -8.66
C LEU A 302 8.88 21.16 -9.05
N VAL A 303 9.45 20.24 -8.25
CA VAL A 303 10.77 19.64 -8.53
C VAL A 303 10.74 18.84 -9.83
N TYR A 304 9.69 18.03 -10.05
CA TYR A 304 9.54 17.21 -11.25
C TYR A 304 9.52 18.07 -12.52
N TRP A 305 8.61 19.05 -12.58
CA TRP A 305 8.47 19.92 -13.75
C TRP A 305 9.71 20.79 -13.94
N ALA A 306 10.29 21.34 -12.87
CA ALA A 306 11.53 22.11 -12.97
C ALA A 306 12.70 21.28 -13.50
N THR A 307 12.80 20.01 -13.09
CA THR A 307 13.90 19.14 -13.54
C THR A 307 13.75 18.74 -14.99
N TYR A 308 12.57 18.28 -15.40
CA TYR A 308 12.37 17.74 -16.75
C TYR A 308 12.09 18.80 -17.82
N LEU A 309 11.53 19.96 -17.48
CA LEU A 309 11.35 21.06 -18.45
C LEU A 309 12.62 21.87 -18.69
N ASN A 310 13.48 22.01 -17.68
CA ASN A 310 14.74 22.75 -17.81
C ASN A 310 15.90 21.88 -18.31
N ARG A 311 15.69 20.57 -18.44
CA ARG A 311 16.71 19.69 -19.00
C ARG A 311 16.92 20.04 -20.45
N GLU A 312 18.11 20.51 -20.79
CA GLU A 312 18.48 20.71 -22.19
C GLU A 312 18.41 19.36 -22.92
N PRO A 313 17.85 19.33 -24.15
CA PRO A 313 17.77 18.11 -24.92
C PRO A 313 19.19 17.64 -25.23
N VAL A 314 19.67 16.62 -24.51
CA VAL A 314 20.96 15.99 -24.80
C VAL A 314 20.77 15.14 -26.05
N ILE A 315 21.03 15.74 -27.21
CA ILE A 315 20.94 15.05 -28.50
C ILE A 315 22.16 14.14 -28.64
N LYS A 316 22.07 12.94 -28.04
CA LYS A 316 23.07 11.88 -28.20
C LYS A 316 22.98 11.36 -29.64
N GLY A 317 23.90 11.84 -30.48
CA GLY A 317 23.97 11.52 -31.90
C GLY A 317 24.62 12.61 -32.75
N ALA A 318 24.70 13.85 -32.25
CA ALA A 318 25.37 14.96 -32.95
C ALA A 318 26.85 15.14 -32.58
N ASN A 319 27.34 14.48 -31.51
CA ASN A 319 28.75 14.51 -31.14
C ASN A 319 29.51 13.35 -31.79
N SER A 320 29.76 13.50 -33.09
CA SER A 320 30.95 12.91 -33.72
C SER A 320 31.80 14.04 -34.28
N GLN A 321 32.34 14.87 -33.38
CA GLN A 321 33.49 15.73 -33.66
C GLN A 321 34.31 15.89 -32.38
N LYS A 322 35.27 14.98 -32.20
CA LYS A 322 36.64 15.35 -31.84
C LYS A 322 37.58 14.56 -32.74
#